data_AF-A0A0D3KA87-F1
#
_entry.id   AF-A0A0D3KA87-F1
#
_cell.length_a   1.000
_cell.length_b   1.000
_cell.length_c   1.000
_cell.angle_alpha   90.00
_cell.angle_beta   90.00
_cell.angle_gamma   90.00
#
_symmetry.space_group_name_H-M   'P 1'
#
loop_
_entity.id
_entity.type
_entity.pdbx_description
1 polymer ?
#
loop_
_entity_poly.entity_id
_entity_poly.type
_entity_poly.pdbx_seq_one_letter_code
_entity_poly.pdbx_strand_id
1 'polypeptide(L)'
;MRAAYHGHGTPWGSSAGSVPFAMQRGRASPDVLAHVQRAAALMEADVLALPVSADKRSGHVNREGHYHGLGIASRVCGAETTPKPAAPTGLRALLAFLRAQATPPLLARLGPLEASSPFASLLSSILRRGGLFAHLSVQVHSGGTWGPGWHVDHPVSSLHLGIALHGLRTLHANCSGGAFARCPIAATTQPAGSIYFSSPAAFQHGVVYPEHRGGSFAESIVAVQARLLSNSSGEAFRLDSAKMGRDARTTFAAVAEALLAIPLKLPSLEELRAAESLLAVDESSIVAGYRAPGEEASCQAASAHEVRRRLPRNNAQRGTAAGEEREVAGIGASSQHRWGRM
;
A
#
# COMPACT_ATOMS: atom_id res chain seq x y z
N MET A 1 23.24 29.35 -14.42
CA MET A 1 23.06 29.69 -12.99
C MET A 1 22.45 28.50 -12.28
N ARG A 2 23.21 27.84 -11.38
CA ARG A 2 22.75 26.69 -10.58
C ARG A 2 22.12 27.22 -9.30
N ALA A 3 20.80 27.11 -9.16
CA ALA A 3 20.14 27.36 -7.89
C ALA A 3 20.33 26.13 -6.98
N ALA A 4 21.00 26.33 -5.85
CA ALA A 4 21.04 25.36 -4.77
C ALA A 4 19.63 25.24 -4.18
N TYR A 5 19.01 24.07 -4.36
CA TYR A 5 17.68 23.75 -3.83
C TYR A 5 17.83 23.27 -2.38
N HIS A 6 17.45 24.09 -1.41
CA HIS A 6 17.31 23.67 -0.02
C HIS A 6 15.95 22.98 0.19
N GLY A 7 15.97 21.78 0.76
CA GLY A 7 14.91 20.76 0.72
C GLY A 7 13.67 21.00 1.58
N HIS A 8 12.87 22.01 1.25
CA HIS A 8 11.49 22.13 1.77
C HIS A 8 10.49 21.57 0.75
N GLY A 9 9.62 20.67 1.21
CA GLY A 9 8.58 20.08 0.36
C GLY A 9 7.55 21.10 -0.13
N THR A 10 6.98 20.89 -1.32
CA THR A 10 5.95 21.77 -1.90
C THR A 10 4.58 21.09 -1.85
N PRO A 11 3.58 21.67 -1.18
CA PRO A 11 2.21 21.14 -1.18
C PRO A 11 1.56 21.27 -2.55
N TRP A 12 0.73 20.29 -2.91
CA TRP A 12 -0.12 20.34 -4.10
C TRP A 12 -1.51 19.74 -3.79
N GLY A 13 -2.61 20.48 -4.06
CA GLY A 13 -3.99 20.03 -3.79
C GLY A 13 -5.10 21.08 -4.01
N SER A 14 -6.37 20.66 -4.00
CA SER A 14 -7.58 21.53 -4.11
C SER A 14 -8.61 21.23 -3.02
N SER A 15 -9.18 22.26 -2.37
CA SER A 15 -10.07 22.14 -1.21
C SER A 15 -11.59 22.23 -1.51
N ALA A 16 -12.02 22.27 -2.78
CA ALA A 16 -13.43 22.48 -3.10
C ALA A 16 -14.23 21.17 -3.27
N GLY A 17 -15.13 20.89 -2.32
CA GLY A 17 -16.36 20.06 -2.48
C GLY A 17 -16.21 18.57 -2.82
N SER A 18 -15.00 18.08 -3.05
CA SER A 18 -14.63 16.69 -3.30
C SER A 18 -13.47 16.31 -2.36
N VAL A 19 -13.24 15.03 -2.09
CA VAL A 19 -12.12 14.61 -1.22
C VAL A 19 -10.83 15.23 -1.78
N PRO A 20 -10.09 16.06 -1.02
CA PRO A 20 -8.97 16.80 -1.57
C PRO A 20 -7.89 15.80 -2.00
N PHE A 21 -7.51 15.86 -3.27
CA PHE A 21 -6.20 15.35 -3.64
C PHE A 21 -5.17 16.14 -2.83
N ALA A 22 -4.31 15.44 -2.08
CA ALA A 22 -3.20 16.04 -1.36
C ALA A 22 -1.93 15.26 -1.63
N MET A 23 -0.89 15.99 -2.01
CA MET A 23 0.44 15.44 -2.14
C MET A 23 1.47 16.41 -1.56
N GLN A 24 2.28 15.90 -0.64
CA GLN A 24 3.54 16.52 -0.27
C GLN A 24 4.64 15.84 -1.04
N ARG A 25 5.59 16.60 -1.57
CA ARG A 25 6.72 16.07 -2.32
C ARG A 25 8.01 16.77 -1.98
N GLY A 26 9.09 16.01 -2.00
CA GLY A 26 10.44 16.48 -1.75
C GLY A 26 11.45 15.66 -2.55
N ARG A 27 12.71 16.05 -2.49
CA ARG A 27 13.80 15.32 -3.14
C ARG A 27 14.95 15.12 -2.17
N ALA A 28 15.35 13.87 -1.97
CA ALA A 28 16.49 13.53 -1.12
C ALA A 28 17.76 14.19 -1.67
N SER A 29 18.68 14.55 -0.76
CA SER A 29 20.01 14.97 -1.18
C SER A 29 20.71 13.82 -1.92
N PRO A 30 21.69 14.11 -2.78
CA PRO A 30 22.45 13.08 -3.49
C PRO A 30 23.05 12.03 -2.54
N ASP A 31 23.56 12.46 -1.38
CA ASP A 31 24.18 11.56 -0.40
C ASP A 31 23.17 10.62 0.27
N VAL A 32 22.00 11.15 0.62
CA VAL A 32 20.90 10.35 1.19
C VAL A 32 20.37 9.37 0.16
N LEU A 33 20.16 9.83 -1.08
CA LEU A 33 19.75 8.95 -2.18
C LEU A 33 20.76 7.83 -2.39
N ALA A 34 22.05 8.15 -2.53
CA ALA A 34 23.10 7.16 -2.74
C ALA A 34 23.17 6.14 -1.58
N HIS A 35 22.97 6.61 -0.35
CA HIS A 35 22.94 5.74 0.82
C HIS A 35 21.75 4.77 0.80
N VAL A 36 20.55 5.29 0.50
CA VAL A 36 19.33 4.47 0.43
C VAL A 36 19.36 3.52 -0.77
N GLN A 37 19.95 3.91 -1.90
CA GLN A 37 20.18 3.03 -3.06
C GLN A 37 21.09 1.87 -2.70
N ARG A 38 22.22 2.12 -2.01
CA ARG A 38 23.11 1.05 -1.52
C ARG A 38 22.40 0.11 -0.56
N ALA A 39 21.60 0.64 0.36
CA ALA A 39 20.80 -0.18 1.25
C ALA A 39 19.79 -1.04 0.46
N ALA A 40 19.09 -0.44 -0.51
CA ALA A 40 18.09 -1.13 -1.31
C ALA A 40 18.67 -2.19 -2.26
N ALA A 41 19.92 -2.05 -2.70
CA ALA A 41 20.61 -3.06 -3.50
C ALA A 41 20.75 -4.41 -2.76
N LEU A 42 20.67 -4.42 -1.42
CA LEU A 42 20.64 -5.67 -0.64
C LEU A 42 19.37 -6.50 -0.90
N MET A 43 18.31 -5.90 -1.46
CA MET A 43 17.08 -6.60 -1.88
C MET A 43 17.13 -7.07 -3.33
N GLU A 44 18.18 -6.74 -4.09
CA GLU A 44 18.24 -7.00 -5.54
C GLU A 44 18.05 -8.49 -5.86
N ALA A 45 18.84 -9.35 -5.24
CA ALA A 45 18.79 -10.79 -5.48
C ALA A 45 17.40 -11.37 -5.18
N ASP A 46 16.80 -10.96 -4.06
CA ASP A 46 15.47 -11.39 -3.65
C ASP A 46 14.41 -10.95 -4.66
N VAL A 47 14.41 -9.67 -5.07
CA VAL A 47 13.40 -9.12 -5.97
C VAL A 47 13.56 -9.64 -7.38
N LEU A 48 14.78 -9.80 -7.88
CA LEU A 48 15.03 -10.32 -9.24
C LEU A 48 14.67 -11.80 -9.39
N ALA A 49 14.69 -12.57 -8.30
CA ALA A 49 14.25 -13.96 -8.26
C ALA A 49 12.71 -14.12 -8.28
N LEU A 50 11.94 -13.04 -8.10
CA LEU A 50 10.49 -13.09 -8.08
C LEU A 50 9.89 -13.32 -9.48
N PRO A 51 8.67 -13.88 -9.55
CA PRO A 51 7.94 -14.01 -10.79
C PRO A 51 7.78 -12.66 -11.50
N VAL A 52 7.91 -12.71 -12.82
CA VAL A 52 7.75 -11.56 -13.69
C VAL A 52 6.28 -11.38 -14.06
N SER A 53 5.77 -10.17 -13.88
CA SER A 53 4.59 -9.69 -14.59
C SER A 53 5.03 -8.98 -15.87
N ALA A 54 4.77 -9.58 -17.02
CA ALA A 54 5.16 -9.03 -18.32
C ALA A 54 3.95 -8.58 -19.13
N ASP A 55 4.01 -7.36 -19.67
CA ASP A 55 3.12 -6.95 -20.75
C ASP A 55 3.78 -7.29 -22.09
N LYS A 56 3.25 -8.32 -22.76
CA LYS A 56 3.81 -8.82 -24.03
C LYS A 56 3.82 -7.78 -25.15
N ARG A 57 2.90 -6.80 -25.12
CA ARG A 57 2.75 -5.79 -26.18
C ARG A 57 3.83 -4.72 -26.11
N SER A 58 4.07 -4.18 -24.91
CA SER A 58 5.12 -3.18 -24.70
C SER A 58 6.50 -3.80 -24.49
N GLY A 59 6.59 -5.08 -24.12
CA GLY A 59 7.84 -5.67 -23.63
C GLY A 59 8.23 -5.17 -22.24
N HIS A 60 7.29 -4.55 -21.52
CA HIS A 60 7.48 -4.12 -20.14
C HIS A 60 7.45 -5.29 -19.18
N VAL A 61 8.34 -5.26 -18.19
CA VAL A 61 8.47 -6.27 -17.14
C VAL A 61 8.46 -5.59 -15.78
N ASN A 62 7.61 -6.08 -14.88
CA ASN A 62 7.54 -5.68 -13.48
C ASN A 62 7.82 -6.87 -12.56
N ARG A 63 8.60 -6.63 -11.50
CA ARG A 63 8.76 -7.52 -10.34
C ARG A 63 8.47 -6.74 -9.07
N GLU A 64 7.79 -7.37 -8.11
CA GLU A 64 7.33 -6.71 -6.89
C GLU A 64 7.61 -7.56 -5.65
N GLY A 65 8.53 -7.08 -4.81
CA GLY A 65 8.87 -7.71 -3.53
C GLY A 65 8.21 -7.00 -2.35
N HIS A 66 7.82 -7.76 -1.32
CA HIS A 66 7.14 -7.23 -0.14
C HIS A 66 7.99 -7.33 1.12
N TYR A 67 8.11 -6.21 1.84
CA TYR A 67 8.96 -6.07 3.04
C TYR A 67 8.20 -5.30 4.14
N HIS A 68 8.79 -5.17 5.32
CA HIS A 68 8.32 -4.21 6.33
C HIS A 68 9.36 -3.16 6.73
N GLY A 69 8.85 -1.99 7.14
CA GLY A 69 9.62 -0.81 7.53
C GLY A 69 9.65 -0.55 9.04
N LEU A 70 9.38 -1.57 9.86
CA LEU A 70 9.36 -1.46 11.33
C LEU A 70 10.79 -1.40 11.92
N GLY A 71 10.91 -1.01 13.18
CA GLY A 71 12.22 -0.92 13.85
C GLY A 71 12.93 -2.26 14.08
N ILE A 72 12.22 -3.38 13.91
CA ILE A 72 12.71 -4.74 14.15
C ILE A 72 13.23 -5.43 12.90
N ALA A 73 14.15 -6.37 13.09
CA ALA A 73 14.73 -7.20 12.03
C ALA A 73 13.94 -8.49 11.77
N SER A 74 13.22 -9.00 12.79
CA SER A 74 12.36 -10.18 12.65
C SER A 74 11.26 -9.95 11.63
N ARG A 75 10.90 -11.01 10.89
CA ARG A 75 9.76 -10.93 9.96
C ARG A 75 8.48 -10.55 10.72
N VAL A 76 7.52 -9.99 10.00
CA VAL A 76 6.20 -9.69 10.57
C VAL A 76 5.08 -10.20 9.69
N CYS A 77 4.02 -10.70 10.33
CA CYS A 77 2.74 -10.94 9.67
C CYS A 77 1.94 -9.63 9.65
N GLY A 78 1.50 -9.22 8.46
CA GLY A 78 0.43 -8.25 8.31
C GLY A 78 -0.93 -8.95 8.23
N ALA A 79 -1.95 -8.27 7.71
CA ALA A 79 -3.20 -8.95 7.33
C ALA A 79 -3.03 -9.97 6.19
N GLU A 80 -1.95 -9.87 5.43
CA GLU A 80 -1.57 -10.86 4.43
C GLU A 80 -0.94 -12.08 5.10
N THR A 81 -1.23 -13.27 4.57
CA THR A 81 -0.84 -14.57 5.15
C THR A 81 0.65 -14.89 5.02
N THR A 82 1.42 -14.07 4.29
CA THR A 82 2.85 -14.30 4.05
C THR A 82 3.68 -13.39 4.97
N PRO A 83 4.53 -13.97 5.85
CA PRO A 83 5.45 -13.20 6.69
C PRO A 83 6.41 -12.37 5.82
N LYS A 84 6.47 -11.07 6.08
CA LYS A 84 7.33 -10.13 5.35
C LYS A 84 8.69 -10.03 6.02
N PRO A 85 9.80 -10.15 5.29
CA PRO A 85 11.11 -9.82 5.83
C PRO A 85 11.25 -8.32 6.09
N ALA A 86 12.16 -7.97 7.00
CA ALA A 86 12.52 -6.58 7.23
C ALA A 86 13.20 -6.01 5.99
N ALA A 87 12.89 -4.77 5.64
CA ALA A 87 13.69 -4.04 4.67
C ALA A 87 15.11 -3.76 5.22
N PRO A 88 16.09 -3.49 4.35
CA PRO A 88 17.42 -3.08 4.77
C PRO A 88 17.39 -1.90 5.74
N THR A 89 18.29 -1.91 6.74
CA THR A 89 18.29 -0.96 7.86
C THR A 89 18.28 0.50 7.41
N GLY A 90 19.00 0.87 6.35
CA GLY A 90 18.99 2.25 5.84
C GLY A 90 17.66 2.69 5.25
N LEU A 91 16.91 1.78 4.63
CA LEU A 91 15.54 2.08 4.18
C LEU A 91 14.62 2.19 5.40
N ARG A 92 14.74 1.30 6.39
CA ARG A 92 13.94 1.35 7.63
C ARG A 92 14.20 2.64 8.42
N ALA A 93 15.45 3.10 8.49
CA ALA A 93 15.84 4.35 9.15
C ALA A 93 15.20 5.57 8.48
N LEU A 94 15.21 5.64 7.14
CA LEU A 94 14.51 6.70 6.40
C LEU A 94 13.01 6.67 6.71
N LEU A 95 12.39 5.48 6.70
CA LEU A 95 10.97 5.33 6.99
C LEU A 95 10.62 5.71 8.43
N ALA A 96 11.47 5.39 9.40
CA ALA A 96 11.30 5.79 10.80
C ALA A 96 11.34 7.31 10.95
N PHE A 97 12.30 7.98 10.29
CA PHE A 97 12.41 9.44 10.29
C PHE A 97 11.16 10.12 9.69
N LEU A 98 10.69 9.63 8.54
CA LEU A 98 9.50 10.15 7.87
C LEU A 98 8.22 9.86 8.67
N ARG A 99 8.12 8.68 9.29
CA ARG A 99 7.02 8.29 10.18
C ARG A 99 6.92 9.21 11.39
N ALA A 100 8.05 9.51 12.04
CA ALA A 100 8.09 10.36 13.22
C ALA A 100 7.56 11.77 12.94
N GLN A 101 7.84 12.32 11.75
CA GLN A 101 7.31 13.61 11.32
C GLN A 101 5.83 13.58 10.97
N ALA A 102 5.39 12.53 10.27
CA ALA A 102 4.03 12.44 9.75
C ALA A 102 2.99 12.07 10.83
N THR A 103 3.37 11.25 11.82
CA THR A 103 2.41 10.67 12.76
C THR A 103 1.72 11.71 13.66
N PRO A 104 2.41 12.67 14.31
CA PRO A 104 1.75 13.64 15.18
C PRO A 104 0.67 14.50 14.51
N PRO A 105 0.90 15.16 13.35
CA PRO A 105 -0.14 15.95 12.71
C PRO A 105 -1.30 15.09 12.18
N LEU A 106 -1.03 13.85 11.76
CA LEU A 106 -2.09 12.90 11.38
C LEU A 106 -2.99 12.56 12.56
N LEU A 107 -2.41 12.20 13.71
CA LEU A 107 -3.17 11.91 14.93
C LEU A 107 -3.95 13.13 15.44
N ALA A 108 -3.37 14.33 15.33
CA ALA A 108 -4.06 15.57 15.71
C ALA A 108 -5.31 15.84 14.86
N ARG A 109 -5.28 15.47 13.56
CA ARG A 109 -6.42 15.63 12.64
C ARG A 109 -7.45 14.51 12.75
N LEU A 110 -7.01 13.28 13.01
CA LEU A 110 -7.90 12.12 13.14
C LEU A 110 -8.58 12.03 14.50
N GLY A 111 -7.90 12.45 15.58
CA GLY A 111 -8.37 12.36 16.97
C GLY A 111 -9.81 12.85 17.19
N PRO A 112 -10.17 14.08 16.75
CA PRO A 112 -11.53 14.60 16.89
C PRO A 112 -12.60 13.78 16.17
N LEU A 113 -12.22 12.98 15.15
CA LEU A 113 -13.14 12.17 14.38
C LEU A 113 -13.36 10.78 14.98
N GLU A 114 -12.46 10.28 15.83
CA GLU A 114 -12.45 8.88 16.31
C GLU A 114 -13.80 8.43 16.91
N ALA A 115 -14.51 9.32 17.62
CA ALA A 115 -15.80 9.02 18.24
C ALA A 115 -16.96 8.86 17.23
N SER A 116 -16.83 9.44 16.04
CA SER A 116 -17.89 9.49 15.02
C SER A 116 -17.53 8.74 13.72
N SER A 117 -16.27 8.29 13.61
CA SER A 117 -15.69 7.70 12.42
C SER A 117 -14.94 6.42 12.78
N PRO A 118 -15.55 5.24 12.58
CA PRO A 118 -14.86 3.96 12.75
C PRO A 118 -13.58 3.88 11.91
N PHE A 119 -13.58 4.50 10.72
CA PHE A 119 -12.40 4.54 9.88
C PHE A 119 -11.29 5.41 10.46
N ALA A 120 -11.59 6.62 10.97
CA ALA A 120 -10.59 7.45 11.65
C ALA A 120 -10.04 6.77 12.91
N SER A 121 -10.91 6.13 13.71
CA SER A 121 -10.52 5.35 14.88
C SER A 121 -9.55 4.22 14.51
N LEU A 122 -9.86 3.48 13.43
CA LEU A 122 -8.98 2.44 12.92
C LEU A 122 -7.63 3.02 12.48
N LEU A 123 -7.60 4.05 11.64
CA LEU A 123 -6.36 4.70 11.20
C LEU A 123 -5.52 5.18 12.38
N SER A 124 -6.12 5.90 13.33
CA SER A 124 -5.44 6.35 14.55
C SER A 124 -4.84 5.19 15.34
N SER A 125 -5.56 4.07 15.47
CA SER A 125 -5.04 2.86 16.13
C SER A 125 -3.79 2.32 15.41
N ILE A 126 -3.80 2.27 14.07
CA ILE A 126 -2.64 1.86 13.27
C ILE A 126 -1.45 2.81 13.46
N LEU A 127 -1.71 4.11 13.49
CA LEU A 127 -0.69 5.14 13.68
C LEU A 127 -0.04 5.06 15.07
N ARG A 128 -0.84 4.93 16.14
CA ARG A 128 -0.33 4.88 17.53
C ARG A 128 0.59 3.68 17.78
N ARG A 129 0.40 2.57 17.07
CA ARG A 129 1.28 1.39 17.14
C ARG A 129 2.43 1.40 16.11
N GLY A 130 2.65 2.50 15.40
CA GLY A 130 3.76 2.64 14.46
C GLY A 130 3.56 1.97 13.09
N GLY A 131 2.33 1.63 12.70
CA GLY A 131 2.03 0.96 11.44
C GLY A 131 2.12 1.84 10.18
N LEU A 132 2.41 3.14 10.33
CA LEU A 132 2.56 4.05 9.20
C LEU A 132 3.82 3.73 8.37
N PHE A 133 3.68 3.61 7.06
CA PHE A 133 4.79 3.27 6.15
C PHE A 133 5.54 1.99 6.56
N ALA A 134 4.83 1.06 7.18
CA ALA A 134 5.39 -0.18 7.68
C ALA A 134 5.17 -1.36 6.74
N HIS A 135 4.23 -1.29 5.79
CA HIS A 135 4.09 -2.27 4.73
C HIS A 135 4.74 -1.75 3.45
N LEU A 136 5.78 -2.42 2.96
CA LEU A 136 6.56 -1.98 1.80
C LEU A 136 6.31 -2.90 0.61
N SER A 137 6.21 -2.28 -0.56
CA SER A 137 6.36 -2.91 -1.86
C SER A 137 7.55 -2.27 -2.57
N VAL A 138 8.47 -3.10 -3.07
CA VAL A 138 9.62 -2.70 -3.88
C VAL A 138 9.36 -3.17 -5.29
N GLN A 139 9.17 -2.21 -6.19
CA GLN A 139 8.80 -2.44 -7.58
C GLN A 139 10.00 -2.17 -8.47
N VAL A 140 10.34 -3.17 -9.29
CA VAL A 140 11.41 -3.11 -10.28
C VAL A 140 10.78 -3.24 -11.65
N HIS A 141 10.78 -2.14 -12.38
CA HIS A 141 10.31 -2.07 -13.75
C HIS A 141 11.51 -2.12 -14.69
N SER A 142 11.37 -2.79 -15.83
CA SER A 142 12.39 -2.96 -16.87
C SER A 142 11.75 -3.08 -18.26
N GLY A 143 12.51 -2.77 -19.31
CA GLY A 143 12.09 -2.97 -20.69
C GLY A 143 11.30 -1.80 -21.28
N GLY A 144 10.24 -2.12 -22.01
CA GLY A 144 9.49 -1.13 -22.78
C GLY A 144 8.64 -0.17 -21.97
N THR A 145 8.06 0.81 -22.68
CA THR A 145 7.19 1.84 -22.10
C THR A 145 5.87 1.25 -21.61
N TRP A 146 5.41 1.65 -20.42
CA TRP A 146 4.12 1.19 -19.87
C TRP A 146 3.36 2.31 -19.16
N GLY A 147 2.03 2.24 -19.21
CA GLY A 147 1.11 3.07 -18.44
C GLY A 147 0.49 4.26 -19.19
N PRO A 148 -0.34 5.07 -18.50
CA PRO A 148 -0.72 4.91 -17.09
C PRO A 148 -1.76 3.79 -16.91
N GLY A 149 -1.43 2.78 -16.09
CA GLY A 149 -2.39 1.80 -15.61
C GLY A 149 -3.27 2.42 -14.52
N TRP A 150 -4.40 3.02 -14.90
CA TRP A 150 -5.25 3.77 -13.98
C TRP A 150 -5.97 2.88 -12.95
N HIS A 151 -5.85 3.19 -11.67
CA HIS A 151 -6.52 2.48 -10.58
C HIS A 151 -6.70 3.36 -9.34
N VAL A 152 -7.53 2.89 -8.41
CA VAL A 152 -7.60 3.39 -7.03
C VAL A 152 -6.96 2.34 -6.14
N ASP A 153 -6.10 2.77 -5.23
CA ASP A 153 -5.39 1.84 -4.36
C ASP A 153 -6.31 1.20 -3.32
N HIS A 154 -5.85 0.08 -2.78
CA HIS A 154 -6.42 -0.50 -1.58
C HIS A 154 -6.34 0.48 -0.38
N PRO A 155 -7.30 0.49 0.56
CA PRO A 155 -7.29 1.36 1.75
C PRO A 155 -6.08 1.26 2.68
N VAL A 156 -5.21 0.26 2.52
CA VAL A 156 -3.92 0.28 3.22
C VAL A 156 -3.04 1.43 2.73
N SER A 157 -3.28 1.93 1.52
CA SER A 157 -2.71 3.16 0.96
C SER A 157 -3.53 4.42 1.27
N SER A 158 -4.38 4.40 2.31
CA SER A 158 -4.99 5.63 2.83
C SER A 158 -3.94 6.63 3.30
N LEU A 159 -2.78 6.11 3.70
CA LEU A 159 -1.55 6.86 3.89
C LEU A 159 -0.45 6.14 3.12
N HIS A 160 0.10 6.81 2.12
CA HIS A 160 1.05 6.24 1.18
C HIS A 160 2.28 7.13 1.06
N LEU A 161 3.44 6.49 1.07
CA LEU A 161 4.73 7.10 0.79
C LEU A 161 5.31 6.43 -0.45
N GLY A 162 5.62 7.22 -1.49
CA GLY A 162 6.34 6.75 -2.66
C GLY A 162 7.75 7.30 -2.71
N ILE A 163 8.72 6.45 -3.03
CA ILE A 163 10.15 6.78 -3.16
C ILE A 163 10.62 6.27 -4.52
N ALA A 164 11.20 7.15 -5.34
CA ALA A 164 11.87 6.77 -6.57
C ALA A 164 13.37 6.58 -6.29
N LEU A 165 13.85 5.33 -6.34
CA LEU A 165 15.26 5.01 -6.08
C LEU A 165 16.09 5.09 -7.36
N HIS A 166 15.62 4.51 -8.45
CA HIS A 166 16.33 4.52 -9.73
C HIS A 166 15.38 4.90 -10.88
N GLY A 167 15.98 5.41 -11.95
CA GLY A 167 15.26 5.79 -13.17
C GLY A 167 14.35 7.01 -13.01
N LEU A 168 13.46 7.15 -13.98
CA LEU A 168 12.51 8.24 -14.11
C LEU A 168 11.12 7.65 -14.36
N ARG A 169 10.10 8.13 -13.65
CA ARG A 169 8.70 7.78 -13.90
C ARG A 169 7.81 9.00 -13.75
N THR A 170 6.60 8.94 -14.28
CA THR A 170 5.63 10.03 -14.12
C THR A 170 4.38 9.52 -13.43
N LEU A 171 4.07 10.09 -12.28
CA LEU A 171 2.83 9.81 -11.56
C LEU A 171 1.74 10.73 -12.09
N HIS A 172 0.67 10.13 -12.59
CA HIS A 172 -0.56 10.82 -12.95
C HIS A 172 -1.60 10.61 -11.86
N ALA A 173 -2.27 11.68 -11.46
CA ALA A 173 -3.37 11.64 -10.50
C ALA A 173 -4.59 12.34 -11.09
N ASN A 174 -5.77 11.80 -10.81
CA ASN A 174 -7.02 12.24 -11.39
C ASN A 174 -8.17 12.01 -10.40
N CYS A 175 -8.94 13.05 -10.13
CA CYS A 175 -10.17 12.95 -9.32
C CYS A 175 -11.38 12.63 -10.20
N SER A 176 -11.27 11.78 -11.23
CA SER A 176 -12.39 11.42 -12.11
C SER A 176 -12.75 9.93 -12.13
N GLY A 177 -12.11 9.11 -11.28
CA GLY A 177 -12.49 7.71 -11.08
C GLY A 177 -12.85 7.44 -9.62
N GLY A 178 -14.16 7.37 -9.32
CA GLY A 178 -14.70 7.10 -7.99
C GLY A 178 -15.94 7.94 -7.70
N ALA A 179 -16.45 7.89 -6.45
CA ALA A 179 -17.60 8.70 -6.00
C ALA A 179 -17.36 10.23 -6.03
N PHE A 180 -16.23 10.69 -6.56
CA PHE A 180 -15.74 12.07 -6.51
C PHE A 180 -15.21 12.41 -7.90
N ALA A 181 -15.97 13.21 -8.65
CA ALA A 181 -15.66 13.62 -10.02
C ALA A 181 -15.44 15.14 -10.06
N ARG A 182 -14.34 15.61 -10.69
CA ARG A 182 -14.07 16.96 -11.27
C ARG A 182 -12.76 17.65 -10.80
N CYS A 183 -11.59 17.08 -11.08
CA CYS A 183 -10.30 17.80 -11.00
C CYS A 183 -9.42 17.48 -12.22
N PRO A 184 -8.62 18.43 -12.75
CA PRO A 184 -7.65 18.16 -13.82
C PRO A 184 -6.70 17.01 -13.48
N ILE A 185 -6.31 16.25 -14.50
CA ILE A 185 -5.21 15.29 -14.40
C ILE A 185 -3.94 16.08 -14.11
N ALA A 186 -3.29 15.78 -13.00
CA ALA A 186 -1.95 16.27 -12.77
C ALA A 186 -0.94 15.18 -13.03
N ALA A 187 0.17 15.59 -13.61
CA ALA A 187 1.34 14.76 -13.81
C ALA A 187 2.48 15.33 -12.98
N THR A 188 3.17 14.47 -12.24
CA THR A 188 4.41 14.81 -11.55
C THR A 188 5.48 13.83 -11.97
N THR A 189 6.52 14.34 -12.62
CA THR A 189 7.72 13.59 -12.94
C THR A 189 8.52 13.31 -11.66
N GLN A 190 8.97 12.07 -11.50
CA GLN A 190 9.65 11.54 -10.34
C GLN A 190 11.01 10.98 -10.76
N PRO A 191 12.05 11.83 -10.87
CA PRO A 191 13.42 11.34 -10.99
C PRO A 191 13.88 10.63 -9.72
N ALA A 192 14.97 9.87 -9.80
CA ALA A 192 15.65 9.31 -8.63
C ALA A 192 15.85 10.36 -7.50
N GLY A 193 15.55 9.93 -6.27
CA GLY A 193 15.50 10.75 -5.07
C GLY A 193 14.16 11.42 -4.80
N SER A 194 13.19 11.33 -5.71
CA SER A 194 11.86 11.89 -5.45
C SER A 194 11.13 11.11 -4.37
N ILE A 195 10.55 11.83 -3.42
CA ILE A 195 9.78 11.30 -2.30
C ILE A 195 8.45 12.03 -2.25
N TYR A 196 7.33 11.32 -2.04
CA TYR A 196 6.04 11.96 -1.82
C TYR A 196 5.18 11.25 -0.77
N PHE A 197 4.33 12.01 -0.09
CA PHE A 197 3.21 11.51 0.71
C PHE A 197 1.90 11.80 0.00
N SER A 198 0.99 10.83 -0.01
CA SER A 198 -0.36 11.01 -0.55
C SER A 198 -1.34 9.97 0.00
N SER A 199 -2.57 9.96 -0.51
CA SER A 199 -3.65 9.04 -0.18
C SER A 199 -4.30 8.46 -1.45
N PRO A 200 -3.60 7.62 -2.24
CA PRO A 200 -4.11 7.07 -3.50
C PRO A 200 -5.31 6.13 -3.35
N ALA A 201 -5.74 5.82 -2.12
CA ALA A 201 -7.03 5.17 -1.87
C ALA A 201 -8.23 6.13 -2.04
N ALA A 202 -7.99 7.44 -2.12
CA ALA A 202 -9.02 8.48 -2.23
C ALA A 202 -9.24 9.00 -3.66
N PHE A 203 -8.36 8.67 -4.61
CA PHE A 203 -8.41 9.16 -5.98
C PHE A 203 -7.80 8.17 -6.98
N GLN A 204 -8.13 8.32 -8.26
CA GLN A 204 -7.58 7.48 -9.31
C GLN A 204 -6.18 7.98 -9.70
N HIS A 205 -5.25 7.06 -9.88
CA HIS A 205 -3.89 7.39 -10.27
C HIS A 205 -3.30 6.31 -11.17
N GLY A 206 -2.22 6.64 -11.85
CA GLY A 206 -1.49 5.71 -12.71
C GLY A 206 -0.07 6.22 -12.92
N VAL A 207 0.86 5.31 -13.12
CA VAL A 207 2.27 5.66 -13.33
C VAL A 207 2.66 5.31 -14.74
N VAL A 208 3.31 6.25 -15.43
CA VAL A 208 3.96 6.03 -16.71
C VAL A 208 5.43 5.74 -16.46
N TYR A 209 5.88 4.63 -17.04
CA TYR A 209 7.26 4.19 -17.04
C TYR A 209 7.77 4.31 -18.48
N PRO A 210 8.70 5.23 -18.76
CA PRO A 210 9.33 5.29 -20.07
C PRO A 210 10.15 4.03 -20.33
N GLU A 211 10.45 3.79 -21.61
CA GLU A 211 11.44 2.78 -22.00
C GLU A 211 12.78 3.04 -21.31
N HIS A 212 13.40 1.96 -20.86
CA HIS A 212 14.71 2.02 -20.22
C HIS A 212 15.46 0.72 -20.47
N ARG A 213 16.79 0.84 -20.58
CA ARG A 213 17.69 -0.27 -20.86
C ARG A 213 17.76 -1.16 -19.62
N GLY A 214 16.80 -2.07 -19.48
CA GLY A 214 16.82 -3.07 -18.43
C GLY A 214 17.98 -4.05 -18.62
N GLY A 215 18.63 -4.43 -17.53
CA GLY A 215 19.76 -5.37 -17.53
C GLY A 215 20.24 -5.69 -16.10
N SER A 216 20.20 -4.69 -15.22
CA SER A 216 20.47 -4.80 -13.79
C SER A 216 19.46 -4.00 -12.96
N PHE A 217 19.45 -4.18 -11.63
CA PHE A 217 18.60 -3.39 -10.73
C PHE A 217 18.92 -1.88 -10.79
N ALA A 218 20.21 -1.52 -10.90
CA ALA A 218 20.64 -0.13 -10.98
C ALA A 218 20.23 0.59 -12.28
N GLU A 219 20.05 -0.17 -13.36
CA GLU A 219 19.60 0.32 -14.69
C GLU A 219 18.07 0.27 -14.84
N SER A 220 17.37 -0.37 -13.91
CA SER A 220 15.92 -0.49 -13.87
C SER A 220 15.27 0.76 -13.25
N ILE A 221 13.97 0.96 -13.50
CA ILE A 221 13.19 1.90 -12.69
C ILE A 221 12.82 1.19 -11.39
N VAL A 222 13.41 1.63 -10.27
CA VAL A 222 13.18 1.05 -8.95
C VAL A 222 12.43 2.04 -8.09
N ALA A 223 11.31 1.60 -7.51
CA ALA A 223 10.52 2.40 -6.61
C ALA A 223 10.11 1.62 -5.35
N VAL A 224 9.99 2.33 -4.24
CA VAL A 224 9.43 1.81 -2.99
C VAL A 224 8.10 2.49 -2.75
N GLN A 225 7.08 1.69 -2.45
CA GLN A 225 5.79 2.14 -1.96
C GLN A 225 5.64 1.66 -0.52
N ALA A 226 5.47 2.59 0.42
CA ALA A 226 5.24 2.27 1.82
C ALA A 226 3.83 2.70 2.25
N ARG A 227 3.12 1.79 2.91
CA ARG A 227 1.69 1.85 3.22
C ARG A 227 1.44 1.48 4.68
N LEU A 228 0.19 1.52 5.11
CA LEU A 228 -0.23 1.06 6.42
C LEU A 228 -0.03 -0.45 6.56
N LEU A 229 0.54 -0.87 7.69
CA LEU A 229 0.58 -2.26 8.11
C LEU A 229 -0.60 -2.56 9.05
N SER A 230 -1.57 -3.33 8.58
CA SER A 230 -2.63 -3.90 9.41
C SER A 230 -2.15 -5.19 10.07
N ASN A 231 -2.60 -5.44 11.30
CA ASN A 231 -2.11 -6.56 12.12
C ASN A 231 -3.00 -7.82 12.06
N SER A 232 -4.14 -7.76 11.35
CA SER A 232 -5.10 -8.86 11.28
C SER A 232 -5.97 -8.79 10.02
N SER A 233 -6.48 -9.95 9.60
CA SER A 233 -7.50 -10.06 8.53
C SER A 233 -8.70 -9.16 8.80
N GLY A 234 -9.15 -9.10 10.06
CA GLY A 234 -10.27 -8.27 10.49
C GLY A 234 -10.02 -6.76 10.38
N GLU A 235 -8.78 -6.30 10.57
CA GLU A 235 -8.43 -4.90 10.27
C GLU A 235 -8.37 -4.61 8.78
N ALA A 236 -7.76 -5.48 7.97
CA ALA A 236 -7.77 -5.32 6.52
C ALA A 236 -9.21 -5.31 5.96
N PHE A 237 -10.07 -6.19 6.47
CA PHE A 237 -11.48 -6.21 6.10
C PHE A 237 -12.21 -4.92 6.50
N ARG A 238 -11.94 -4.38 7.70
CA ARG A 238 -12.51 -3.09 8.13
C ARG A 238 -12.01 -1.93 7.27
N LEU A 239 -10.73 -1.93 6.92
CA LEU A 239 -10.16 -0.99 5.96
C LEU A 239 -10.85 -1.10 4.59
N ASP A 240 -11.09 -2.32 4.10
CA ASP A 240 -11.79 -2.55 2.84
C ASP A 240 -13.25 -2.10 2.85
N SER A 241 -13.94 -2.35 3.96
CA SER A 241 -15.34 -1.97 4.15
C SER A 241 -15.50 -0.45 4.27
N ALA A 242 -14.45 0.26 4.67
CA ALA A 242 -14.44 1.71 4.80
C ALA A 242 -14.33 2.47 3.45
N LYS A 243 -14.27 1.78 2.29
CA LYS A 243 -14.05 2.42 0.98
C LYS A 243 -15.14 3.37 0.50
N MET A 244 -16.32 3.37 1.13
CA MET A 244 -17.49 4.06 0.59
C MET A 244 -18.31 4.75 1.68
N GLY A 245 -18.77 5.97 1.40
CA GLY A 245 -19.74 6.68 2.24
C GLY A 245 -19.24 7.98 2.83
N ARG A 246 -20.05 8.55 3.74
CA ARG A 246 -19.77 9.83 4.40
C ARG A 246 -18.57 9.74 5.33
N ASP A 247 -18.44 8.62 6.05
CA ASP A 247 -17.33 8.34 6.96
C ASP A 247 -15.98 8.44 6.23
N ALA A 248 -15.80 7.63 5.19
CA ALA A 248 -14.63 7.63 4.32
C ALA A 248 -14.24 9.02 3.81
N ARG A 249 -15.22 9.78 3.31
CA ARG A 249 -15.00 11.14 2.81
C ARG A 249 -14.44 12.07 3.88
N THR A 250 -15.05 12.08 5.07
CA THR A 250 -14.64 12.94 6.18
C THR A 250 -13.24 12.56 6.65
N THR A 251 -12.95 11.26 6.79
CA THR A 251 -11.61 10.79 7.18
C THR A 251 -10.57 11.15 6.13
N PHE A 252 -10.83 10.92 4.85
CA PHE A 252 -9.88 11.27 3.79
C PHE A 252 -9.66 12.78 3.66
N ALA A 253 -10.68 13.60 3.90
CA ALA A 253 -10.51 15.05 3.96
C ALA A 253 -9.57 15.46 5.11
N ALA A 254 -9.75 14.89 6.31
CA ALA A 254 -8.85 15.14 7.44
C ALA A 254 -7.42 14.64 7.19
N VAL A 255 -7.27 13.48 6.52
CA VAL A 255 -5.97 12.98 6.07
C VAL A 255 -5.33 13.95 5.08
N ALA A 256 -6.07 14.43 4.09
CA ALA A 256 -5.55 15.36 3.09
C ALA A 256 -5.09 16.68 3.73
N GLU A 257 -5.86 17.24 4.66
CA GLU A 257 -5.46 18.42 5.43
C GLU A 257 -4.19 18.16 6.25
N ALA A 258 -4.12 17.01 6.94
CA ALA A 258 -2.95 16.62 7.70
C ALA A 258 -1.71 16.53 6.80
N LEU A 259 -1.84 15.86 5.65
CA LEU A 259 -0.77 15.72 4.66
C LEU A 259 -0.27 17.09 4.21
N LEU A 260 -1.15 18.02 3.87
CA LEU A 260 -0.77 19.37 3.46
C LEU A 260 -0.08 20.16 4.58
N ALA A 261 -0.35 19.83 5.86
CA ALA A 261 0.29 20.45 7.01
C ALA A 261 1.63 19.81 7.44
N ILE A 262 1.96 18.61 6.96
CA ILE A 262 3.24 17.96 7.28
C ILE A 262 4.38 18.70 6.57
N PRO A 263 5.35 19.28 7.31
CA PRO A 263 6.59 19.74 6.70
C PRO A 263 7.39 18.50 6.30
N LEU A 264 7.43 18.16 5.01
CA LEU A 264 8.26 17.06 4.53
C LEU A 264 9.74 17.47 4.60
N LYS A 265 10.35 17.36 5.78
CA LYS A 265 11.79 17.48 5.98
C LYS A 265 12.41 16.14 5.64
N LEU A 266 13.38 16.15 4.73
CA LEU A 266 14.18 14.96 4.44
C LEU A 266 15.42 14.95 5.34
N PRO A 267 15.85 13.77 5.83
CA PRO A 267 16.98 13.70 6.74
C PRO A 267 18.28 14.09 6.03
N SER A 268 19.26 14.59 6.78
CA SER A 268 20.66 14.59 6.35
C SER A 268 21.23 13.16 6.36
N LEU A 269 22.38 12.95 5.71
CA LEU A 269 23.06 11.65 5.80
C LEU A 269 23.46 11.30 7.24
N GLU A 270 23.81 12.30 8.05
CA GLU A 270 24.16 12.12 9.46
C GLU A 270 22.94 11.71 10.29
N GLU A 271 21.81 12.42 10.14
CA GLU A 271 20.54 12.07 10.79
C GLU A 271 20.11 10.64 10.43
N LEU A 272 20.32 10.25 9.17
CA LEU A 272 20.00 8.90 8.70
C LEU A 272 20.90 7.83 9.35
N ARG A 273 22.21 8.04 9.40
CA ARG A 273 23.16 7.11 10.04
C ARG A 273 22.95 6.99 11.55
N ALA A 274 22.58 8.08 12.20
CA ALA A 274 22.20 8.06 13.61
C ALA A 274 20.95 7.19 13.83
N ALA A 275 19.94 7.33 12.97
CA ALA A 275 18.75 6.48 13.02
C ALA A 275 19.06 5.00 12.75
N GLU A 276 19.97 4.67 11.83
CA GLU A 276 20.41 3.28 11.61
C GLU A 276 21.06 2.68 12.85
N SER A 277 21.89 3.46 13.54
CA SER A 277 22.58 3.03 14.76
C SER A 277 21.59 2.75 15.89
N LEU A 278 20.55 3.57 16.04
CA LEU A 278 19.47 3.32 17.00
C LEU A 278 18.69 2.04 16.67
N LEU A 279 18.42 1.78 15.39
CA LEU A 279 17.72 0.56 14.96
C LEU A 279 18.55 -0.71 15.17
N ALA A 280 19.88 -0.63 15.05
CA ALA A 280 20.77 -1.77 15.30
C ALA A 280 20.84 -2.17 16.78
N VAL A 281 20.61 -1.22 17.70
CA VAL A 281 20.58 -1.48 19.15
C VAL A 281 19.23 -2.07 19.58
N ASP A 282 18.15 -1.78 18.85
CA ASP A 282 16.76 -2.10 19.21
C ASP A 282 16.23 -3.40 18.57
N GLU A 283 17.10 -4.24 17.98
CA GLU A 283 16.70 -5.48 17.29
C GLU A 283 16.05 -6.54 18.20
N SER A 284 16.02 -6.30 19.52
CA SER A 284 15.45 -7.21 20.53
C SER A 284 14.07 -6.80 21.06
N SER A 285 13.54 -5.61 20.73
CA SER A 285 12.24 -5.17 21.25
C SER A 285 11.10 -5.55 20.29
N ILE A 286 10.09 -6.26 20.80
CA ILE A 286 8.88 -6.55 20.04
C ILE A 286 8.09 -5.24 19.89
N VAL A 287 7.83 -4.79 18.64
CA VAL A 287 6.90 -3.67 18.42
C VAL A 287 5.52 -4.09 18.89
N ALA A 288 5.01 -3.42 19.93
CA ALA A 288 3.70 -3.71 20.50
C ALA A 288 2.61 -3.81 19.41
N GLY A 289 1.99 -4.98 19.29
CA GLY A 289 0.89 -5.25 18.36
C GLY A 289 1.26 -5.90 17.02
N TYR A 290 2.53 -6.19 16.73
CA TYR A 290 2.95 -7.01 15.59
C TYR A 290 3.67 -8.28 16.06
N ARG A 291 3.33 -9.43 15.48
CA ARG A 291 3.83 -10.75 15.90
C ARG A 291 5.01 -11.21 15.05
N ALA A 292 6.00 -11.85 15.68
CA ALA A 292 7.12 -12.51 15.02
C ALA A 292 6.69 -13.89 14.44
N PRO A 293 7.32 -14.38 13.35
CA PRO A 293 7.20 -15.78 12.94
C PRO A 293 7.78 -16.68 14.05
N GLY A 294 6.99 -17.63 14.54
CA GLY A 294 7.34 -18.47 15.69
C GLY A 294 6.26 -18.51 16.78
N GLU A 295 5.35 -17.51 16.82
CA GLU A 295 4.04 -17.66 17.48
C GLU A 295 3.07 -18.44 16.54
N GLU A 296 3.57 -19.59 16.07
CA GLU A 296 3.52 -20.06 14.68
C GLU A 296 2.23 -20.79 14.26
N ALA A 297 1.25 -20.98 15.14
CA ALA A 297 0.00 -21.58 14.71
C ALA A 297 -0.90 -20.63 13.91
N SER A 298 -0.75 -19.29 13.99
CA SER A 298 -1.85 -18.36 13.64
C SER A 298 -1.78 -17.63 12.28
N CYS A 299 -0.61 -17.43 11.64
CA CYS A 299 -0.57 -16.69 10.36
C CYS A 299 -1.23 -17.48 9.20
N GLN A 300 -1.26 -18.82 9.29
CA GLN A 300 -2.02 -19.70 8.38
C GLN A 300 -3.37 -20.17 8.96
N ALA A 301 -3.50 -20.42 10.28
CA ALA A 301 -4.75 -20.91 10.87
C ALA A 301 -5.89 -19.87 10.96
N ALA A 302 -5.57 -18.57 11.05
CA ALA A 302 -6.60 -17.53 10.99
C ALA A 302 -7.34 -17.55 9.64
N SER A 303 -6.64 -17.87 8.55
CA SER A 303 -7.21 -18.11 7.22
C SER A 303 -8.09 -19.38 7.22
N ALA A 304 -7.59 -20.51 7.72
CA ALA A 304 -8.32 -21.78 7.68
C ALA A 304 -9.62 -21.76 8.51
N HIS A 305 -9.62 -21.11 9.68
CA HIS A 305 -10.79 -21.03 10.55
C HIS A 305 -11.84 -20.00 10.04
N GLU A 306 -11.40 -18.93 9.39
CA GLU A 306 -12.28 -17.87 8.87
C GLU A 306 -12.84 -18.20 7.47
N VAL A 307 -12.07 -18.89 6.62
CA VAL A 307 -12.56 -19.50 5.37
C VAL A 307 -13.54 -20.65 5.64
N ARG A 308 -13.30 -21.50 6.65
CA ARG A 308 -14.26 -22.55 7.06
C ARG A 308 -15.58 -22.01 7.60
N ARG A 309 -15.60 -20.80 8.18
CA ARG A 309 -16.85 -20.12 8.59
C ARG A 309 -17.61 -19.50 7.41
N ARG A 310 -16.98 -19.36 6.24
CA ARG A 310 -17.53 -18.67 5.05
C ARG A 310 -17.98 -19.60 3.92
N LEU A 311 -17.77 -20.91 4.02
CA LEU A 311 -18.47 -21.85 3.15
C LEU A 311 -19.93 -21.94 3.62
N PRO A 312 -20.93 -21.78 2.73
CA PRO A 312 -22.29 -22.17 3.06
C PRO A 312 -22.25 -23.60 3.59
N ARG A 313 -22.84 -23.85 4.74
CA ARG A 313 -23.17 -25.23 5.15
C ARG A 313 -24.15 -25.74 4.10
N ASN A 314 -23.64 -26.37 3.04
CA ASN A 314 -24.47 -27.15 2.15
C ASN A 314 -25.09 -28.24 3.01
N ASN A 315 -26.39 -28.10 3.26
CA ASN A 315 -27.25 -29.17 3.73
C ASN A 315 -27.20 -30.28 2.68
N ALA A 316 -26.27 -31.21 2.86
CA ALA A 316 -26.22 -32.44 2.08
C ALA A 316 -25.57 -33.52 2.93
N GLN A 317 -26.32 -34.01 3.92
CA GLN A 317 -26.24 -35.38 4.42
C GLN A 317 -27.53 -35.71 5.19
N ARG A 318 -28.65 -35.78 4.45
CA ARG A 318 -29.70 -36.77 4.74
C ARG A 318 -29.65 -37.77 3.60
N GLY A 319 -29.18 -38.96 3.92
CA GLY A 319 -28.98 -40.05 2.98
C GLY A 319 -28.55 -41.29 3.73
N THR A 320 -29.37 -41.74 4.67
CA THR A 320 -29.34 -43.12 5.14
C THR A 320 -30.60 -43.78 4.63
N ALA A 321 -30.38 -44.84 3.86
CA ALA A 321 -31.37 -45.66 3.21
C ALA A 321 -32.37 -46.29 4.20
N ALA A 322 -33.63 -46.30 3.81
CA ALA A 322 -34.57 -47.38 4.10
C ALA A 322 -35.60 -47.35 2.95
N GLY A 323 -35.70 -48.46 2.24
CA GLY A 323 -36.66 -48.62 1.15
C GLY A 323 -38.07 -48.81 1.69
N GLU A 324 -39.05 -48.52 0.83
CA GLU A 324 -40.27 -49.30 0.70
C GLU A 324 -40.98 -48.90 -0.60
N GLU A 325 -41.50 -49.93 -1.25
CA GLU A 325 -42.24 -49.89 -2.52
C GLU A 325 -43.55 -49.11 -2.40
N ARG A 326 -43.96 -48.41 -3.47
CA ARG A 326 -45.31 -48.48 -4.05
C ARG A 326 -45.47 -47.63 -5.32
N GLU A 327 -45.59 -48.36 -6.40
CA GLU A 327 -46.48 -48.27 -7.57
C GLU A 327 -47.52 -47.12 -7.72
N VAL A 328 -47.70 -46.75 -9.01
CA VAL A 328 -48.91 -46.26 -9.73
C VAL A 328 -49.06 -44.75 -10.11
N ALA A 329 -49.12 -44.56 -11.44
CA ALA A 329 -49.84 -43.58 -12.28
C ALA A 329 -49.43 -42.10 -12.36
N GLY A 330 -48.92 -41.72 -13.55
CA GLY A 330 -49.77 -41.12 -14.58
C GLY A 330 -49.81 -39.60 -14.73
N ILE A 331 -49.66 -39.16 -16.00
CA ILE A 331 -50.11 -37.87 -16.59
C ILE A 331 -49.24 -36.66 -16.16
N GLY A 332 -48.70 -35.77 -17.00
CA GLY A 332 -48.83 -35.48 -18.42
C GLY A 332 -48.43 -34.02 -18.64
N ALA A 333 -47.95 -33.71 -19.85
CA ALA A 333 -48.02 -32.40 -20.51
C ALA A 333 -47.11 -31.21 -20.07
N SER A 334 -46.08 -31.00 -20.90
CA SER A 334 -46.02 -29.89 -21.90
C SER A 334 -45.43 -28.50 -21.56
N SER A 335 -44.78 -27.99 -22.62
CA SER A 335 -44.40 -26.61 -22.99
C SER A 335 -43.19 -26.00 -22.26
N GLN A 336 -42.02 -25.82 -22.90
CA GLN A 336 -41.65 -25.00 -24.08
C GLN A 336 -41.69 -23.48 -23.87
N HIS A 337 -40.64 -22.85 -24.44
CA HIS A 337 -40.44 -21.43 -24.81
C HIS A 337 -39.67 -20.56 -23.80
N ARG A 338 -38.81 -19.62 -24.23
CA ARG A 338 -38.00 -19.41 -25.44
C ARG A 338 -37.10 -18.21 -25.10
N TRP A 339 -35.86 -18.23 -25.54
CA TRP A 339 -34.94 -17.09 -25.45
C TRP A 339 -35.33 -16.01 -26.47
N GLY A 340 -35.16 -14.74 -26.10
CA GLY A 340 -35.28 -13.59 -26.99
C GLY A 340 -34.37 -12.46 -26.54
N ARG A 341 -33.37 -12.15 -27.35
CA ARG A 341 -32.46 -11.00 -27.25
C ARG A 341 -33.19 -9.71 -27.62
N MET A 342 -32.78 -8.60 -27.00
CA MET A 342 -32.28 -7.40 -27.67
C MET A 342 -31.15 -6.82 -26.82
#